data_AF-A0A945MBN7-F1
#
_entry.id   AF-A0A945MBN7-F1
#
_cell.length_a   1.000
_cell.length_b   1.000
_cell.length_c   1.000
_cell.angle_alpha   90.00
_cell.angle_beta   90.00
_cell.angle_gamma   90.00
#
_symmetry.space_group_name_H-M   'P 1'
#
loop_
_entity.id
_entity.type
_entity.pdbx_description
1 polymer ?
#
loop_
_entity_poly.entity_id
_entity_poly.type
_entity_poly.pdbx_seq_one_letter_code
_entity_poly.pdbx_strand_id
1 'polypeptide(L)'
;MKTEFTSEQREQPIIQIMEDNLRKCVHCGFCLPVCPTYSILGDERDSPRGRIYSIKNMLEKGGEPSRQTVKHVDRCLSCLACVTACPSGVDYQHYIDYARSYIDSSHRRPLIDKLFRWLISTVITNQRAFVVAITAARVFR
;
A
#
# COMPACT_ATOMS: atom_id res chain seq x y z
N MET A 1 -4.03 10.38 16.27
CA MET A 1 -4.71 11.13 15.18
C MET A 1 -6.23 11.00 15.31
N LYS A 2 -7.03 12.03 14.96
CA LYS A 2 -8.51 11.96 14.96
C LYS A 2 -8.99 11.10 13.79
N THR A 3 -9.99 10.25 14.02
CA THR A 3 -10.63 9.38 13.02
C THR A 3 -12.14 9.65 12.98
N GLU A 4 -12.73 9.57 11.78
CA GLU A 4 -14.13 9.91 11.50
C GLU A 4 -14.86 8.77 10.78
N PHE A 5 -14.69 7.53 11.25
CA PHE A 5 -15.45 6.37 10.76
C PHE A 5 -16.93 6.43 11.19
N THR A 6 -17.82 5.98 10.31
CA THR A 6 -19.25 5.84 10.62
C THR A 6 -19.49 4.69 11.59
N SER A 7 -20.66 4.65 12.24
CA SER A 7 -21.04 3.54 13.12
C SER A 7 -21.03 2.20 12.39
N GLU A 8 -21.57 2.17 11.17
CA GLU A 8 -21.60 0.98 10.31
C GLU A 8 -20.19 0.48 9.95
N GLN A 9 -19.27 1.39 9.61
CA GLN A 9 -17.88 1.02 9.32
C GLN A 9 -17.21 0.38 10.54
N ARG A 10 -17.49 0.88 11.76
CA ARG A 10 -16.92 0.34 13.00
C ARG A 10 -17.45 -1.04 13.39
N GLU A 11 -18.54 -1.53 12.80
CA GLU A 11 -18.99 -2.90 13.03
C GLU A 11 -18.04 -3.93 12.43
N GLN A 12 -17.25 -3.53 11.42
CA GLN A 12 -16.25 -4.41 10.81
C GLN A 12 -15.02 -4.52 11.72
N PRO A 13 -14.61 -5.74 12.13
CA PRO A 13 -13.46 -5.92 13.02
C PRO A 13 -12.17 -5.31 12.47
N ILE A 14 -11.99 -5.37 11.15
CA ILE A 14 -10.80 -4.81 10.50
C ILE A 14 -10.72 -3.29 10.65
N ILE A 15 -11.85 -2.58 10.57
CA ILE A 15 -11.87 -1.12 10.72
C ILE A 15 -11.50 -0.71 12.14
N GLN A 16 -11.94 -1.47 13.16
CA GLN A 16 -11.54 -1.22 14.55
C GLN A 16 -10.02 -1.35 14.72
N ILE A 17 -9.42 -2.43 14.18
CA ILE A 17 -7.97 -2.66 14.23
C ILE A 17 -7.22 -1.52 13.51
N MET A 18 -7.72 -1.09 12.35
CA MET A 18 -7.13 0.03 11.61
C MET A 18 -7.27 1.35 12.39
N GLU A 19 -8.43 1.64 12.97
CA GLU A 19 -8.68 2.84 13.77
C GLU A 19 -7.75 2.91 14.99
N ASP A 20 -7.61 1.81 15.74
CA ASP A 20 -6.69 1.73 16.88
C ASP A 20 -5.25 1.99 16.45
N ASN A 21 -4.84 1.41 15.32
CA ASN A 21 -3.50 1.62 14.79
C ASN A 21 -3.28 3.08 14.32
N LEU A 22 -4.28 3.71 13.72
CA LEU A 22 -4.24 5.10 13.31
C LEU A 22 -4.12 6.06 14.50
N ARG A 23 -4.78 5.72 15.61
CA ARG A 23 -4.75 6.54 16.83
C ARG A 23 -3.35 6.59 17.46
N LYS A 24 -2.54 5.55 17.31
CA LYS A 24 -1.12 5.52 17.75
C LYS A 24 -0.25 6.56 17.05
N CYS A 25 -0.58 6.95 15.81
CA CYS A 25 0.21 7.94 15.09
C CYS A 25 0.10 9.33 15.73
N VAL A 26 1.24 9.86 16.20
CA VAL A 26 1.40 11.20 16.80
C VAL A 26 2.01 12.24 15.85
N HIS A 27 2.17 11.92 14.57
CA HIS A 27 2.73 12.81 13.54
C HIS A 27 4.18 13.29 13.76
N CYS A 28 4.96 12.59 14.59
CA CYS A 28 6.35 12.94 14.93
C CYS A 28 7.33 13.01 13.75
N GLY A 29 7.05 12.31 12.64
CA GLY A 29 7.86 12.39 11.41
C GLY A 29 9.12 11.50 11.38
N PHE A 30 9.39 10.68 12.39
CA PHE A 30 10.53 9.73 12.38
C PHE A 30 10.52 8.74 11.22
N CYS A 31 9.35 8.46 10.66
CA CYS A 31 9.21 7.58 9.50
C CYS A 31 9.59 8.25 8.16
N LEU A 32 9.74 9.58 8.12
CA LEU A 32 10.09 10.31 6.89
C LEU A 32 11.51 9.98 6.39
N PRO A 33 12.60 10.24 7.16
CA PRO A 33 13.96 10.07 6.64
C PRO A 33 14.31 8.61 6.31
N VAL A 34 13.63 7.65 6.92
CA VAL A 34 13.87 6.22 6.68
C VAL A 34 13.13 5.67 5.46
N CYS A 35 12.24 6.45 4.85
CA CYS A 35 11.47 6.01 3.71
C CYS A 35 12.20 6.31 2.39
N PRO A 36 12.62 5.28 1.63
CA PRO A 36 13.39 5.50 0.41
C PRO A 36 12.59 6.22 -0.68
N THR A 37 11.28 5.95 -0.80
CA THR A 37 10.44 6.62 -1.81
C THR A 37 10.29 8.11 -1.51
N TYR A 38 10.19 8.50 -0.24
CA TYR A 38 10.16 9.90 0.14
C TYR A 38 11.51 10.57 -0.10
N SER A 39 12.61 9.92 0.29
CA SER A 39 13.96 10.45 0.08
C SER A 39 14.28 10.72 -1.39
N ILE A 40 13.76 9.89 -2.30
CA ILE A 40 14.01 10.03 -3.74
C ILE A 40 13.05 11.04 -4.38
N LEU A 41 11.76 10.98 -4.04
CA LEU A 41 10.72 11.76 -4.74
C LEU A 41 10.47 13.13 -4.10
N GLY A 42 10.82 13.33 -2.82
CA GLY A 42 10.58 14.56 -2.06
C GLY A 42 9.10 14.85 -1.74
N ASP A 43 8.16 14.07 -2.27
CA ASP A 43 6.72 14.22 -2.02
C ASP A 43 6.33 13.52 -0.71
N GLU A 44 5.88 14.29 0.28
CA GLU A 44 5.48 13.71 1.57
C GLU A 44 4.34 12.69 1.44
N ARG A 45 3.50 12.78 0.40
CA ARG A 45 2.46 11.76 0.13
C ARG A 45 3.05 10.38 -0.19
N ASP A 46 4.31 10.35 -0.66
CA ASP A 46 5.11 9.15 -0.85
C ASP A 46 5.94 8.76 0.40
N SER A 47 5.67 9.38 1.55
CA SER A 47 6.19 8.94 2.85
C SER A 47 5.21 8.00 3.57
N PRO A 48 5.64 7.26 4.61
CA PRO A 48 4.76 6.40 5.40
C PRO A 48 3.68 7.22 6.11
N ARG A 49 4.04 8.40 6.65
CA ARG A 49 3.10 9.35 7.28
C ARG A 49 2.05 9.84 6.29
N GLY A 50 2.48 10.31 5.11
CA GLY A 50 1.56 10.81 4.08
C GLY A 50 0.64 9.72 3.54
N ARG A 51 1.14 8.49 3.39
CA ARG A 51 0.31 7.34 3.03
C ARG A 51 -0.69 6.99 4.13
N ILE A 52 -0.29 7.00 5.40
CA ILE A 52 -1.22 6.78 6.53
C ILE A 52 -2.43 7.71 6.41
N TYR A 53 -2.17 9.00 6.18
CA TYR A 53 -3.21 10.01 6.03
C TYR A 53 -4.08 9.77 4.79
N SER A 54 -3.46 9.45 3.65
CA SER A 54 -4.16 9.18 2.39
C SER A 54 -5.08 7.95 2.50
N ILE A 55 -4.61 6.90 3.16
CA ILE A 55 -5.36 5.67 3.41
C ILE A 55 -6.48 5.91 4.43
N LYS A 56 -6.22 6.67 5.51
CA LYS A 56 -7.26 7.05 6.48
C LYS A 56 -8.45 7.69 5.75
N ASN A 57 -8.18 8.74 4.98
CA ASN A 57 -9.23 9.49 4.30
C ASN A 57 -9.95 8.63 3.25
N MET A 58 -9.22 7.70 2.60
CA MET A 58 -9.80 6.72 1.69
C MET A 58 -10.78 5.79 2.40
N LEU A 59 -10.39 5.24 3.56
CA LEU A 59 -11.22 4.31 4.32
C LEU A 59 -12.42 4.99 4.97
N GLU A 60 -12.23 6.19 5.54
CA GLU A 60 -13.32 6.96 6.15
C GLU A 60 -14.37 7.36 5.11
N LYS A 61 -13.94 7.89 3.95
CA LYS A 61 -14.86 8.27 2.87
C LYS A 61 -15.57 7.05 2.27
N GLY A 62 -14.89 5.91 2.21
CA GLY A 62 -15.35 4.73 1.49
C GLY A 62 -15.44 4.95 -0.03
N GLY A 63 -15.95 3.93 -0.73
CA GLY A 63 -16.12 3.94 -2.18
C GLY A 63 -14.82 3.80 -2.99
N GLU A 64 -14.87 4.19 -4.27
CA GLU A 64 -13.71 4.07 -5.17
C GLU A 64 -12.59 5.06 -4.79
N PRO A 65 -11.35 4.59 -4.57
CA PRO A 65 -10.23 5.46 -4.22
C PRO A 65 -9.79 6.33 -5.39
N SER A 66 -9.30 7.52 -5.07
CA SER A 66 -8.76 8.44 -6.09
C SER A 66 -7.49 7.88 -6.74
N ARG A 67 -7.28 8.20 -8.03
CA ARG A 67 -6.04 7.81 -8.74
C ARG A 67 -4.76 8.29 -8.05
N GLN A 68 -4.81 9.45 -7.38
CA GLN A 68 -3.67 9.97 -6.63
C GLN A 68 -3.37 9.12 -5.40
N THR A 69 -4.40 8.78 -4.62
CA THR A 69 -4.27 7.87 -3.47
C THR A 69 -3.67 6.53 -3.91
N VAL A 70 -4.22 5.93 -4.97
CA VAL A 70 -3.75 4.66 -5.51
C VAL A 70 -2.28 4.75 -5.93
N LYS A 71 -1.89 5.81 -6.66
CA LYS A 71 -0.50 6.04 -7.08
C LYS A 71 0.46 6.08 -5.89
N HIS A 72 0.14 6.84 -4.84
CA HIS A 72 1.02 6.98 -3.69
C HIS A 72 1.09 5.69 -2.86
N VAL A 73 -0.03 4.97 -2.71
CA VAL A 73 -0.06 3.67 -2.02
C VAL A 73 0.72 2.60 -2.79
N ASP A 74 0.55 2.51 -4.11
CA ASP A 74 1.24 1.53 -4.97
C ASP A 74 2.75 1.80 -5.07
N ARG A 75 3.21 3.04 -4.83
CA ARG A 75 4.65 3.37 -4.75
C ARG A 75 5.34 2.87 -3.49
N CYS A 76 4.59 2.43 -2.47
CA CYS A 76 5.21 1.84 -1.29
C CYS A 76 5.99 0.57 -1.69
N LEU A 77 7.25 0.47 -1.30
CA LEU A 77 8.08 -0.72 -1.58
C LEU A 77 7.87 -1.86 -0.59
N SER A 78 7.09 -1.65 0.49
CA SER A 78 6.95 -2.61 1.60
C SER A 78 8.28 -3.02 2.24
N CYS A 79 9.27 -2.11 2.29
CA CYS A 79 10.55 -2.36 2.96
C CYS A 79 10.49 -2.32 4.50
N LEU A 80 9.40 -1.79 5.06
CA LEU A 80 9.10 -1.74 6.50
C LEU A 80 10.10 -1.00 7.41
N ALA A 81 11.09 -0.28 6.85
CA ALA A 81 12.01 0.57 7.63
C ALA A 81 11.28 1.58 8.54
N CYS A 82 10.10 2.02 8.13
CA CYS A 82 9.23 2.90 8.90
C CYS A 82 8.66 2.29 10.18
N VAL A 83 8.49 0.96 10.23
CA VAL A 83 7.98 0.24 11.42
C VAL A 83 9.03 0.30 12.52
N THR A 84 10.26 -0.09 12.22
CA THR A 84 11.39 -0.07 13.15
C THR A 84 11.68 1.34 13.66
N ALA A 85 11.54 2.36 12.80
CA ALA A 85 11.77 3.75 13.17
C ALA A 85 10.62 4.38 13.97
N CYS A 86 9.45 3.75 14.07
CA CYS A 86 8.28 4.37 14.68
C CYS A 86 8.32 4.23 16.22
N PRO A 87 8.51 5.32 16.98
CA PRO A 87 8.49 5.23 18.45
C PRO A 87 7.08 4.92 19.00
N SER A 88 6.04 5.19 18.23
CA SER A 88 4.65 4.98 18.62
C SER A 88 4.13 3.57 18.29
N GLY A 89 4.93 2.71 17.67
CA GLY A 89 4.54 1.34 17.35
C GLY A 89 3.33 1.25 16.41
N VAL A 90 3.26 2.13 15.40
CA VAL A 90 2.27 2.01 14.33
C VAL A 90 2.59 0.77 13.51
N ASP A 91 1.63 -0.16 13.45
CA ASP A 91 1.70 -1.37 12.63
C ASP A 91 1.44 -1.01 11.16
N TYR A 92 2.47 -0.43 10.53
CA TYR A 92 2.36 0.02 9.15
C TYR A 92 2.20 -1.14 8.16
N GLN A 93 2.71 -2.34 8.49
CA GLN A 93 2.66 -3.52 7.63
C GLN A 93 1.22 -3.94 7.35
N HIS A 94 0.43 -4.24 8.39
CA HIS A 94 -0.95 -4.65 8.20
C HIS A 94 -1.80 -3.51 7.61
N TYR A 95 -1.45 -2.26 7.93
CA TYR A 95 -2.14 -1.09 7.44
C TYR A 95 -1.99 -0.90 5.92
N ILE A 96 -0.76 -1.05 5.38
CA ILE A 96 -0.53 -0.93 3.93
C ILE A 96 -1.13 -2.11 3.16
N ASP A 97 -1.08 -3.32 3.74
CA ASP A 97 -1.63 -4.51 3.11
C ASP A 97 -3.15 -4.44 2.99
N TYR A 98 -3.84 -4.02 4.06
CA TYR A 98 -5.28 -3.78 4.00
C TYR A 98 -5.65 -2.70 2.98
N ALA A 99 -4.90 -1.60 2.94
CA ALA A 99 -5.13 -0.53 1.97
C ALA A 99 -5.02 -1.02 0.52
N ARG A 100 -4.03 -1.88 0.23
CA ARG A 100 -3.87 -2.49 -1.11
C ARG A 100 -5.00 -3.45 -1.44
N SER A 101 -5.41 -4.27 -0.49
CA SER A 101 -6.56 -5.16 -0.66
C SER A 101 -7.84 -4.37 -0.95
N TYR A 102 -8.05 -3.25 -0.24
CA TYR A 102 -9.18 -2.36 -0.46
C TYR A 102 -9.14 -1.71 -1.84
N ILE A 103 -7.96 -1.24 -2.28
CA ILE A 103 -7.78 -0.68 -3.61
C ILE A 103 -8.04 -1.73 -4.69
N ASP A 104 -7.59 -2.97 -4.49
CA ASP A 104 -7.78 -4.03 -5.49
C ASP A 104 -9.25 -4.40 -5.68
N SER A 105 -10.05 -4.39 -4.60
CA SER A 105 -11.49 -4.65 -4.66
C SER A 105 -12.31 -3.45 -5.15
N SER A 106 -11.86 -2.22 -4.87
CA SER A 106 -12.66 -1.01 -5.07
C SER A 106 -12.21 -0.11 -6.22
N HIS A 107 -11.06 -0.36 -6.85
CA HIS A 107 -10.50 0.48 -7.91
C HIS A 107 -10.45 -0.22 -9.27
N ARG A 108 -10.92 0.45 -10.32
CA ARG A 108 -10.82 -0.08 -11.70
C ARG A 108 -9.44 0.19 -12.30
N ARG A 109 -8.54 -0.80 -12.19
CA ARG A 109 -7.22 -0.77 -12.87
C ARG A 109 -7.35 -0.90 -14.40
N PRO A 110 -6.47 -0.25 -15.19
CA PRO A 110 -6.38 -0.42 -16.64
C PRO A 110 -6.22 -1.90 -17.05
N LEU A 111 -6.72 -2.26 -18.24
CA LEU A 111 -6.62 -3.64 -18.74
C LEU A 111 -5.18 -4.12 -18.89
N ILE A 112 -4.27 -3.23 -19.31
CA ILE A 112 -2.84 -3.52 -19.46
C ILE A 112 -2.23 -3.88 -18.09
N ASP A 113 -2.56 -3.13 -17.03
CA ASP A 113 -2.08 -3.42 -15.68
C ASP A 113 -2.57 -4.79 -15.18
N LYS A 114 -3.84 -5.11 -15.45
CA LYS A 114 -4.42 -6.42 -15.09
C LYS A 114 -3.71 -7.56 -15.83
N LEU A 115 -3.50 -7.41 -17.14
CA LEU A 115 -2.81 -8.39 -17.96
C LEU A 115 -1.36 -8.60 -17.49
N PHE A 116 -0.64 -7.51 -17.21
CA PHE A 116 0.75 -7.58 -16.79
C PHE A 116 0.90 -8.25 -15.42
N ARG A 117 0.04 -7.91 -14.45
CA ARG A 117 0.01 -8.56 -13.13
C ARG A 117 -0.32 -10.05 -13.23
N TRP A 118 -1.32 -10.40 -14.04
CA TRP A 118 -1.68 -11.79 -14.29
C TRP A 118 -0.53 -12.58 -14.94
N LEU A 119 0.13 -11.98 -15.94
CA LEU A 119 1.26 -12.58 -16.64
C LEU A 119 2.43 -12.83 -15.67
N ILE A 120 2.83 -11.82 -14.91
CA ILE A 120 3.90 -11.94 -13.91
C ILE A 120 3.55 -13.01 -12.88
N SER A 121 2.34 -12.96 -12.32
CA SER A 121 1.90 -13.94 -11.32
C SER A 121 1.93 -15.35 -11.88
N THR A 122 1.46 -15.56 -13.11
CA THR A 122 1.39 -16.89 -13.74
C THR A 122 2.77 -17.41 -14.13
N VAL A 123 3.63 -16.56 -14.70
CA VAL A 123 4.96 -16.95 -15.16
C VAL A 123 5.89 -17.21 -13.98
N ILE A 124 5.89 -16.37 -12.94
CA ILE A 124 6.78 -16.55 -11.79
C ILE A 124 6.37 -17.76 -10.94
N THR A 125 5.07 -18.01 -10.77
CA THR A 125 4.60 -19.15 -9.95
C THR A 125 4.65 -20.49 -10.69
N ASN A 126 4.76 -20.50 -12.02
CA ASN A 126 4.87 -21.71 -12.82
C ASN A 126 6.32 -21.95 -13.28
N GLN A 127 7.00 -22.91 -12.64
CA GLN A 127 8.40 -23.26 -12.93
C GLN A 127 8.67 -23.50 -14.42
N ARG A 128 7.76 -24.20 -15.13
CA ARG A 128 7.96 -24.51 -16.56
C ARG A 128 7.87 -23.26 -17.42
N ALA A 129 6.85 -22.42 -17.17
CA ALA A 129 6.66 -21.17 -17.88
C ALA A 129 7.84 -20.21 -17.65
N PHE A 130 8.34 -20.14 -16.41
CA PHE A 130 9.52 -19.34 -16.06
C PHE A 130 10.77 -19.79 -16.80
N VAL A 131 11.06 -21.10 -16.83
CA VAL A 131 12.22 -21.66 -17.53
C VAL A 131 12.15 -21.42 -19.03
N VAL A 132 10.97 -21.60 -19.65
CA VAL A 132 10.76 -21.30 -21.07
C VAL A 132 11.00 -19.82 -21.35
N ALA A 133 10.45 -18.92 -20.52
CA ALA A 133 10.60 -17.48 -20.69
C ALA A 133 12.08 -17.04 -20.62
N ILE A 134 12.85 -17.53 -19.64
CA ILE A 134 14.28 -17.21 -19.51
C ILE A 134 15.09 -17.82 -20.66
N THR A 135 14.83 -19.08 -21.03
CA THR A 135 15.55 -19.74 -22.12
C THR A 135 15.31 -19.02 -23.44
N ALA A 136 14.06 -18.65 -23.73
CA ALA A 136 13.72 -17.83 -24.89
C ALA A 136 14.45 -16.48 -24.86
N ALA A 137 14.43 -15.77 -23.72
CA ALA A 137 15.13 -14.49 -23.58
C ALA A 137 16.65 -14.58 -23.82
N ARG A 138 17.28 -15.73 -23.52
CA ARG A 138 18.70 -15.98 -23.82
C ARG A 138 18.96 -16.24 -25.30
N VAL A 139 18.01 -16.86 -26.01
CA VAL A 139 18.12 -17.12 -27.46
C VAL A 139 17.90 -15.85 -28.28
N PHE A 140 17.10 -14.92 -27.78
CA PHE A 140 16.84 -13.63 -28.41
C PHE A 140 17.81 -12.50 -27.97
N ARG A 141 18.88 -12.84 -27.22
CA ARG A 141 19.97 -11.93 -26.85
C ARG A 141 21.17 -12.15 -27.76
#